data_AF-A0A2L1S603-F1
#
_entry.id   AF-A0A2L1S603-F1
#
_cell.length_a   1.000
_cell.length_b   1.000
_cell.length_c   1.000
_cell.angle_alpha   90.00
_cell.angle_beta   90.00
_cell.angle_gamma   90.00
#
_symmetry.space_group_name_H-M   'P 1'
#
loop_
_entity.id
_entity.type
_entity.pdbx_description
1 polymer ?
#
loop_
_entity_poly.entity_id
_entity_poly.type
_entity_poly.pdbx_seq_one_letter_code
_entity_poly.pdbx_strand_id
1 'polypeptide(L)'
;MGGDRANVVHWQGHSGRDYGLRPRALDKFAMEDAELYLIAKGSHVLWVGSTQDLVADPMSRTRFRLALDCATNVFSLAAPENRLATIWDLEQAAPAAAPVAQAA
;
A
#
# COMPACT_ATOMS: atom_id res chain seq x y z
N MET A 1 17.15 1.24 23.05
CA MET A 1 16.04 1.54 22.12
C MET A 1 16.36 0.89 20.80
N GLY A 2 15.83 -0.31 20.57
CA GLY A 2 16.04 -1.04 19.31
C GLY A 2 15.21 -0.36 18.22
N GLY A 3 15.87 0.31 17.29
CA GLY A 3 15.21 0.80 16.09
C GLY A 3 14.71 -0.39 15.30
N ASP A 4 13.40 -0.60 15.31
CA ASP A 4 12.71 -1.35 14.25
C ASP A 4 13.19 -0.71 12.94
N ARG A 5 14.13 -1.36 12.25
CA ARG A 5 14.39 -1.04 10.84
C ARG A 5 13.12 -1.46 10.14
N ALA A 6 12.12 -0.58 10.14
CA ALA A 6 10.87 -0.78 9.45
C ALA A 6 11.26 -1.23 8.04
N ASN A 7 10.99 -2.49 7.72
CA ASN A 7 11.37 -3.09 6.47
C ASN A 7 10.55 -2.39 5.39
N VAL A 8 11.09 -1.33 4.77
CA VAL A 8 10.37 -0.58 3.75
C VAL A 8 10.47 -1.36 2.45
N VAL A 9 9.31 -1.66 1.87
CA VAL A 9 9.19 -2.28 0.55
C VAL A 9 8.90 -1.17 -0.45
N HIS A 10 9.72 -1.11 -1.49
CA HIS A 10 9.59 -0.13 -2.55
C HIS A 10 8.57 -0.60 -3.59
N TRP A 11 7.61 0.27 -3.89
CA TRP A 11 6.63 0.09 -4.95
C TRP A 11 6.78 1.21 -5.95
N GLN A 12 6.81 0.86 -7.23
CA GLN A 12 6.83 1.82 -8.31
C GLN A 12 5.40 2.08 -8.76
N GLY A 13 4.93 3.32 -8.61
CA GLY A 13 3.65 3.78 -9.12
C GLY A 13 3.63 3.84 -10.64
N HIS A 14 2.43 3.98 -11.20
CA HIS A 14 2.21 4.05 -12.65
C HIS A 14 3.04 5.15 -13.35
N SER A 15 3.26 6.26 -12.67
CA SER A 15 4.04 7.42 -13.12
C SER A 15 5.56 7.18 -13.07
N GLY A 16 6.01 6.06 -12.53
CA GLY A 16 7.42 5.74 -12.28
C GLY A 16 7.94 6.24 -10.93
N ARG A 17 7.09 6.89 -10.12
CA ARG A 17 7.43 7.33 -8.76
C ARG A 17 7.68 6.14 -7.84
N ASP A 18 8.72 6.24 -7.01
CA ASP A 18 9.00 5.26 -5.97
C ASP A 18 8.26 5.61 -4.68
N TYR A 19 7.61 4.61 -4.10
CA TYR A 19 6.89 4.69 -2.84
C TYR A 19 7.47 3.68 -1.86
N GLY A 20 8.09 4.19 -0.80
CA GLY A 20 8.53 3.38 0.33
C GLY A 20 7.35 3.01 1.22
N LEU A 21 6.80 1.82 1.03
CA LEU A 21 5.67 1.32 1.80
C LEU A 21 6.14 0.46 2.99
N ARG A 22 5.45 0.57 4.13
CA ARG A 22 5.74 -0.26 5.30
C ARG A 22 4.76 -1.44 5.36
N PRO A 23 5.24 -2.69 5.30
CA PRO A 23 4.39 -3.86 5.43
C PRO A 23 3.73 -3.87 6.81
N ARG A 24 2.50 -4.36 6.86
CA ARG A 24 1.73 -4.59 8.07
C ARG A 24 1.29 -6.05 8.10
N ALA A 25 1.35 -6.65 9.27
CA ALA A 25 0.92 -8.02 9.45
C ALA A 25 -0.61 -8.08 9.38
N LEU A 26 -1.14 -8.94 8.50
CA LEU A 26 -2.58 -9.09 8.24
C LEU A 26 -3.37 -9.45 9.51
N ASP A 27 -2.79 -10.26 10.40
CA ASP A 27 -3.39 -10.73 11.65
C ASP A 27 -3.57 -9.61 12.70
N LYS A 28 -2.75 -8.56 12.62
CA LYS A 28 -2.77 -7.39 13.51
C LYS A 28 -3.09 -6.09 12.77
N PHE A 29 -3.63 -6.21 11.56
CA PHE A 29 -3.86 -5.05 10.72
C PHE A 29 -5.00 -4.20 11.29
N ALA A 30 -4.66 -2.96 11.64
CA ALA A 30 -5.60 -1.90 11.97
C ALA A 30 -5.26 -0.67 11.13
N MET A 31 -6.29 0.03 10.68
CA MET A 31 -6.11 1.27 9.93
C MET A 31 -6.06 2.46 10.88
N GLU A 32 -5.15 3.38 10.62
CA GLU A 32 -4.99 4.67 11.29
C GLU A 32 -5.54 5.80 10.40
N ASP A 33 -6.06 6.86 11.02
CA ASP A 33 -6.79 7.92 10.32
C ASP A 33 -5.93 8.83 9.43
N ALA A 34 -4.60 8.78 9.60
CA ALA A 34 -3.64 9.62 8.88
C ALA A 34 -2.68 8.81 7.98
N GLU A 35 -3.04 7.59 7.62
CA GLU A 35 -2.26 6.76 6.70
C GLU A 35 -3.08 6.33 5.48
N LEU A 36 -2.36 6.10 4.38
CA LEU A 36 -2.86 5.46 3.19
C LEU A 36 -2.45 3.99 3.22
N TYR A 37 -3.39 3.10 2.90
CA TYR A 37 -3.17 1.67 2.90
C TYR A 37 -3.24 1.10 1.50
N LEU A 38 -2.33 0.17 1.20
CA LEU A 38 -2.29 -0.60 -0.04
C LEU A 38 -2.47 -2.07 0.32
N ILE A 39 -3.52 -2.69 -0.24
CA ILE A 39 -3.79 -4.12 -0.09
C ILE A 39 -3.42 -4.80 -1.40
N ALA A 40 -2.58 -5.83 -1.31
CA ALA A 40 -2.11 -6.56 -2.47
C ALA A 40 -2.21 -8.07 -2.29
N LYS A 41 -2.35 -8.75 -3.42
CA LYS A 41 -2.20 -10.20 -3.56
C LYS A 41 -0.97 -10.48 -4.43
N GLY A 42 0.10 -10.96 -3.81
CA GLY A 42 1.42 -11.04 -4.45
C GLY A 42 1.91 -9.66 -4.87
N SER A 43 2.10 -9.48 -6.18
CA SER A 43 2.51 -8.21 -6.81
C SER A 43 1.34 -7.39 -7.37
N HIS A 44 0.09 -7.84 -7.17
CA HIS A 44 -1.08 -7.17 -7.73
C HIS A 44 -1.82 -6.37 -6.66
N VAL A 45 -2.03 -5.08 -6.94
CA VAL A 45 -2.78 -4.18 -6.06
C VAL A 45 -4.28 -4.48 -6.20
N LEU A 46 -4.93 -4.75 -5.08
CA LEU A 46 -6.38 -5.01 -5.02
C LEU A 46 -7.17 -3.79 -4.56
N TRP A 47 -6.57 -2.97 -3.70
CA TRP A 47 -7.22 -1.79 -3.15
C TRP A 47 -6.18 -0.82 -2.60
N VAL A 48 -6.42 0.48 -2.81
CA VAL A 48 -5.63 1.56 -2.20
C VAL A 48 -6.60 2.59 -1.64
N GLY A 49 -6.40 3.01 -0.40
CA GLY A 49 -7.26 4.01 0.22
C GLY A 49 -6.98 4.26 1.70
N SER A 50 -7.74 5.18 2.26
CA SER A 50 -7.67 5.59 3.67
C SER A 50 -8.95 5.22 4.43
N THR A 51 -8.96 5.35 5.76
CA THR A 51 -10.18 5.14 6.56
C THR A 51 -11.29 6.09 6.14
N GLN A 52 -10.95 7.32 5.75
CA GLN A 52 -11.91 8.31 5.25
C GLN A 52 -12.66 7.81 4.01
N ASP A 53 -11.99 7.10 3.10
CA ASP A 53 -12.63 6.58 1.90
C ASP A 53 -13.63 5.46 2.23
N LEU A 54 -13.37 4.68 3.29
CA LEU A 54 -14.29 3.64 3.77
C LEU A 54 -15.51 4.22 4.49
N VAL A 55 -15.34 5.36 5.17
CA VAL A 55 -16.42 6.08 5.86
C VAL A 55 -17.29 6.84 4.86
N ALA A 56 -16.68 7.47 3.87
CA ALA A 56 -17.37 8.31 2.89
C ALA A 56 -18.12 7.50 1.83
N ASP A 57 -17.59 6.35 1.40
CA ASP A 57 -18.16 5.56 0.30
C ASP A 57 -18.44 4.08 0.69
N PRO A 58 -19.73 3.67 0.75
CA PRO A 58 -20.12 2.28 0.96
C PRO A 58 -19.54 1.29 -0.07
N MET A 59 -19.31 1.72 -1.31
CA MET A 59 -18.72 0.89 -2.36
C MET A 59 -17.24 0.62 -2.06
N SER A 60 -16.48 1.65 -1.68
CA SER A 60 -15.09 1.51 -1.22
C SER A 60 -14.97 0.51 -0.07
N ARG A 61 -15.88 0.57 0.92
CA ARG A 61 -15.94 -0.41 2.02
C ARG A 61 -16.15 -1.85 1.55
N THR A 62 -16.95 -2.04 0.51
CA THR A 62 -17.20 -3.38 -0.05
C THR A 62 -15.95 -3.91 -0.76
N ARG A 63 -15.31 -3.08 -1.59
CA ARG A 63 -14.05 -3.43 -2.27
C ARG A 63 -12.93 -3.74 -1.30
N PHE A 64 -12.80 -2.94 -0.24
CA PHE A 64 -11.82 -3.17 0.83
C PHE A 64 -11.99 -4.54 1.49
N ARG A 65 -13.23 -4.92 1.85
CA ARG A 65 -13.50 -6.23 2.47
C ARG A 65 -13.14 -7.39 1.54
N LEU A 66 -13.48 -7.27 0.25
CA LEU A 66 -13.12 -8.28 -0.76
C LEU A 66 -11.61 -8.36 -0.98
N ALA A 67 -10.95 -7.20 -1.03
CA ALA A 67 -9.50 -7.12 -1.16
C ALA A 67 -8.81 -7.77 0.03
N LEU A 68 -9.28 -7.49 1.25
CA LEU A 68 -8.71 -8.04 2.49
C LEU A 68 -8.88 -9.57 2.58
N ASP A 69 -10.02 -10.10 2.12
CA ASP A 69 -10.28 -11.55 2.07
C ASP A 69 -9.30 -12.29 1.14
N CYS A 70 -8.91 -11.64 0.04
CA CYS A 70 -7.95 -12.19 -0.93
C CYS A 70 -6.50 -11.77 -0.68
N ALA A 71 -6.25 -10.87 0.28
CA ALA A 71 -4.96 -10.22 0.47
C ALA A 71 -3.92 -11.22 0.94
N THR A 72 -2.71 -11.10 0.41
CA THR A 72 -1.54 -11.76 0.98
C THR A 72 -0.64 -10.78 1.70
N ASN A 73 -0.68 -9.50 1.31
CA ASN A 73 0.16 -8.45 1.86
C ASN A 73 -0.65 -7.16 2.04
N VAL A 74 -0.36 -6.45 3.12
CA VAL A 74 -0.89 -5.11 3.37
C VAL A 74 0.27 -4.19 3.67
N PHE A 75 0.21 -3.00 3.10
CA PHE A 75 1.21 -1.98 3.28
C PHE A 75 0.56 -0.66 3.69
N SER A 76 1.34 0.16 4.37
CA SER A 76 0.98 1.49 4.85
C SER A 76 1.95 2.52 4.30
N LEU A 77 1.42 3.69 4.01
CA LEU A 77 2.14 4.88 3.58
C LEU A 77 1.65 6.05 4.43
N ALA A 78 2.57 6.87 4.93
CA ALA A 78 2.20 8.10 5.63
C ALA A 78 1.37 9.00 4.69
N ALA A 79 0.37 9.71 5.24
CA ALA A 79 -0.52 10.56 4.43
C ALA A 79 0.26 11.43 3.42
N PRO A 80 0.10 11.19 2.11
CA PRO A 80 0.76 11.99 1.10
C PRO A 80 0.04 13.35 0.95
N GLU A 81 0.79 14.40 0.59
CA GLU A 81 0.24 15.74 0.34
C GLU A 81 -0.86 15.71 -0.74
N ASN A 82 -0.65 14.92 -1.80
CA ASN A 82 -1.60 14.73 -2.88
C ASN A 82 -2.17 13.32 -2.86
N ARG A 83 -3.18 13.10 -2.00
CA ARG A 83 -3.82 11.79 -1.78
C ARG A 83 -4.37 11.16 -3.05
N LEU A 84 -5.23 11.86 -3.79
CA LEU A 84 -5.89 11.30 -4.98
C LEU A 84 -4.90 10.93 -6.07
N ALA A 85 -3.89 11.77 -6.31
CA ALA A 85 -2.84 11.46 -7.27
C ALA A 85 -2.02 10.23 -6.84
N THR A 86 -1.72 10.12 -5.54
CA THR A 86 -0.99 8.97 -5.00
C THR A 86 -1.81 7.68 -5.09
N ILE A 87 -3.11 7.73 -4.80
CA ILE A 87 -4.01 6.58 -4.95
C ILE A 87 -4.03 6.12 -6.41
N TRP A 88 -4.31 7.03 -7.35
CA TRP A 88 -4.33 6.72 -8.77
C TRP A 88 -3.01 6.07 -9.24
N ASP A 89 -1.88 6.57 -8.72
CA ASP A 89 -0.57 6.04 -9.09
C ASP A 89 -0.31 4.64 -8.50
N LEU A 90 -0.76 4.43 -7.26
CA LEU A 90 -0.60 3.18 -6.53
C LEU A 90 -1.57 2.09 -6.97
N GLU A 91 -2.74 2.43 -7.50
CA GLU A 91 -3.72 1.47 -8.01
C GLU A 91 -3.14 0.59 -9.12
N GLN A 92 -2.19 1.11 -9.90
CA GLN A 92 -1.46 0.35 -10.91
C GLN A 92 0.03 0.17 -10.57
N ALA A 93 0.40 0.33 -9.31
CA ALA A 93 1.77 0.12 -8.88
C ALA A 93 2.16 -1.35 -8.94
N ALA A 94 3.45 -1.58 -9.09
CA ALA A 94 4.07 -2.89 -8.95
C ALA A 94 5.18 -2.82 -7.89
N PRO A 95 5.51 -3.93 -7.22
CA PRO A 95 6.71 -4.00 -6.39
C PRO A 95 7.92 -3.62 -7.25
N ALA A 96 8.72 -2.66 -6.80
CA ALA A 96 9.97 -2.35 -7.47
C ALA A 96 10.82 -3.63 -7.43
N ALA A 97 11.19 -4.14 -8.61
CA ALA A 97 12.13 -5.25 -8.67
C ALA A 97 13.38 -4.82 -7.91
N ALA A 98 13.83 -5.64 -6.95
CA ALA A 98 15.14 -5.42 -6.33
C ALA A 98 16.13 -5.20 -7.47
N PRO A 99 16.95 -4.13 -7.44
CA PRO A 99 17.93 -3.94 -8.49
C PRO A 99 18.74 -5.22 -8.53
N VAL A 100 18.60 -5.97 -9.64
CA VAL A 100 19.51 -7.06 -9.95
C VAL A 100 20.84 -6.33 -10.07
N ALA A 101 21.65 -6.41 -9.02
CA ALA A 101 23.00 -5.92 -9.06
C ALA A 101 23.67 -6.68 -10.20
N GLN A 102 23.74 -6.05 -11.36
CA GLN A 102 24.41 -6.60 -12.51
C GLN A 102 25.89 -6.50 -12.18
N ALA A 103 26.42 -7.60 -11.64
CA ALA A 103 27.85 -7.81 -11.54
C ALA A 103 28.41 -7.84 -12.96
N ALA A 104 29.30 -6.91 -13.25
CA ALA A 104 30.18 -6.90 -14.41
C ALA A 104 31.60 -6.59 -13.94
#